data_AF-A0A8J8H6L7-F1
#
_entry.id   AF-A0A8J8H6L7-F1
#
_cell.length_a   1.000
_cell.length_b   1.000
_cell.length_c   1.000
_cell.angle_alpha   90.00
_cell.angle_beta   90.00
_cell.angle_gamma   90.00
#
_symmetry.space_group_name_H-M   'P 1'
#
loop_
_entity.id
_entity.type
_entity.pdbx_description
1 polymer ?
#
loop_
_entity_poly.entity_id
_entity_poly.type
_entity_poly.pdbx_seq_one_letter_code
_entity_poly.pdbx_strand_id
1 'polypeptide(L)'
;MNKNILAIGLVFLVVGFGAGYWYGGTVAYDNGYNAAAADIKAQQEEAAKKAVEEAVKNVNPFQATNPLEGVTANPFEKAKKALNPFAQ
;
A
#
# COMPACT_ATOMS: atom_id res chain seq x y z
N MET A 1 -12.53 51.70 -28.57
CA MET A 1 -13.03 50.39 -28.14
C MET A 1 -14.53 50.35 -28.33
N ASN A 2 -15.04 49.43 -29.14
CA ASN A 2 -16.45 49.42 -29.51
C ASN A 2 -17.32 48.97 -28.32
N LYS A 3 -18.33 49.77 -27.93
CA LYS A 3 -19.18 49.48 -26.74
C LYS A 3 -19.79 48.07 -26.80
N ASN A 4 -20.08 47.58 -27.99
CA ASN A 4 -20.64 46.24 -28.20
C ASN A 4 -19.63 45.12 -27.88
N ILE A 5 -18.35 45.31 -28.18
CA ILE A 5 -17.29 44.35 -27.87
C ILE A 5 -17.04 44.30 -26.36
N LEU A 6 -17.10 45.45 -25.68
CA LEU A 6 -17.04 45.51 -24.22
C LEU A 6 -18.22 44.80 -23.56
N ALA A 7 -19.44 45.03 -24.04
CA ALA A 7 -20.64 44.39 -23.49
C ALA A 7 -20.60 42.86 -23.66
N ILE A 8 -20.19 42.37 -24.84
CA ILE A 8 -20.04 40.94 -25.10
C ILE A 8 -18.97 40.34 -24.18
N GLY A 9 -17.82 41.00 -24.03
CA GLY A 9 -16.77 40.53 -23.12
C GLY A 9 -17.24 40.43 -21.66
N LEU A 10 -18.03 41.41 -21.20
CA LEU A 10 -18.59 41.43 -19.85
C LEU A 10 -19.59 40.28 -19.63
N VAL A 11 -20.43 39.98 -20.62
CA VAL A 11 -21.38 38.85 -20.55
C VAL A 11 -20.63 37.52 -20.47
N PHE A 12 -19.62 37.30 -21.32
CA PHE A 12 -18.80 36.08 -21.25
C PHE A 12 -18.08 35.93 -19.93
N LEU A 13 -17.61 37.04 -19.35
CA LEU A 13 -16.95 37.03 -18.05
C LEU A 13 -17.91 36.60 -16.93
N VAL A 14 -19.14 37.14 -16.91
CA VAL A 14 -20.15 36.75 -15.91
C VAL A 14 -20.58 35.29 -16.06
N VAL A 15 -20.80 34.84 -17.30
CA VAL A 15 -21.18 33.44 -17.58
C VAL A 15 -20.05 32.48 -17.22
N GLY A 16 -18.80 32.80 -17.57
CA GLY A 16 -17.63 32.00 -17.24
C GLY A 16 -17.40 31.88 -15.72
N PHE A 17 -17.58 32.98 -14.98
CA PHE A 17 -17.52 32.95 -13.52
C PHE A 17 -18.63 32.12 -12.90
N GLY A 18 -19.87 32.28 -13.37
CA GLY A 18 -21.01 31.50 -12.86
C GLY A 18 -20.86 29.99 -13.11
N ALA A 19 -20.50 29.62 -14.34
CA ALA A 19 -20.26 28.23 -14.71
C ALA A 19 -19.04 27.64 -13.97
N GLY A 20 -17.95 28.39 -13.86
CA GLY A 20 -16.75 27.96 -13.15
C GLY A 20 -16.97 27.77 -11.65
N TYR A 21 -17.76 28.64 -11.01
CA TYR A 21 -18.11 28.51 -9.60
C TYR A 21 -18.99 27.28 -9.33
N TRP A 22 -19.99 27.04 -10.19
CA TRP A 22 -20.88 25.89 -10.03
C TRP A 22 -20.18 24.54 -10.28
N TYR A 23 -19.35 24.48 -11.33
CA TYR A 23 -18.60 23.28 -11.67
C TYR A 23 -17.44 23.02 -10.69
N GLY A 24 -16.74 24.07 -10.27
CA GLY A 24 -15.65 23.98 -9.30
C GLY A 24 -16.11 23.53 -7.93
N GLY A 25 -17.26 24.04 -7.45
CA GLY A 25 -17.79 23.68 -6.13
C GLY A 25 -18.20 22.21 -6.01
N THR A 26 -18.84 21.65 -7.03
CA THR A 26 -19.34 20.27 -7.00
C THR A 26 -18.22 19.26 -7.22
N VAL A 27 -17.38 19.45 -8.24
CA VAL A 27 -16.30 18.51 -8.59
C VAL A 27 -15.17 18.52 -7.55
N ALA A 28 -14.83 19.67 -6.97
CA ALA A 28 -13.77 19.73 -5.96
C ALA A 28 -14.21 19.14 -4.61
N TYR A 29 -15.47 19.32 -4.24
CA TYR A 29 -16.00 18.78 -2.98
C TYR A 29 -16.05 17.25 -2.99
N ASP A 30 -16.58 16.67 -4.07
CA ASP A 30 -16.68 15.21 -4.20
C ASP A 30 -15.30 14.55 -4.29
N ASN A 31 -14.34 15.18 -4.98
CA ASN A 31 -12.97 14.68 -5.02
C ASN A 31 -12.26 14.74 -3.66
N GLY A 32 -12.46 15.83 -2.89
CA GLY A 32 -11.87 15.96 -1.56
C GLY A 32 -12.42 14.94 -0.56
N TYR A 33 -13.74 14.74 -0.55
CA TYR A 33 -14.38 13.77 0.33
C TYR A 33 -13.98 12.33 -0.01
N ASN A 34 -14.00 11.97 -1.30
CA ASN A 34 -13.61 10.63 -1.73
C ASN A 34 -12.12 10.34 -1.48
N ALA A 35 -11.25 11.34 -1.66
CA ALA A 35 -9.83 11.20 -1.34
C ALA A 35 -9.60 10.98 0.16
N ALA A 36 -10.27 11.75 1.02
CA ALA A 36 -10.17 11.57 2.47
C ALA A 36 -10.72 10.21 2.94
N ALA A 37 -11.85 9.77 2.38
CA ALA A 37 -12.42 8.46 2.69
C ALA A 37 -11.50 7.31 2.24
N ALA A 38 -10.86 7.44 1.07
CA ALA A 38 -9.90 6.46 0.57
C ALA A 38 -8.63 6.39 1.45
N ASP A 39 -8.11 7.54 1.89
CA ASP A 39 -6.92 7.60 2.74
C ASP A 39 -7.17 7.00 4.13
N ILE A 40 -8.31 7.31 4.76
CA ILE A 40 -8.73 6.69 6.03
C ILE A 40 -8.82 5.16 5.87
N LYS A 41 -9.42 4.68 4.77
CA LYS A 41 -9.55 3.25 4.51
C LYS A 41 -8.18 2.58 4.31
N ALA A 42 -7.26 3.24 3.59
CA ALA A 42 -5.90 2.74 3.38
C ALA A 42 -5.14 2.62 4.71
N GLN A 43 -5.25 3.63 5.59
CA GLN A 43 -4.64 3.59 6.92
C GLN A 43 -5.23 2.48 7.79
N GLN A 44 -6.55 2.26 7.73
CA GLN A 44 -7.20 1.17 8.45
C GLN A 44 -6.75 -0.20 7.95
N GLU A 45 -6.61 -0.39 6.64
CA GLU A 45 -6.11 -1.65 6.08
C GLU A 45 -4.65 -1.92 6.45
N GLU A 46 -3.80 -0.89 6.48
CA GLU A 46 -2.41 -1.03 6.91
C GLU A 46 -2.31 -1.38 8.40
N ALA A 47 -3.08 -0.69 9.24
CA ALA A 47 -3.15 -0.97 10.68
C ALA A 47 -3.68 -2.39 10.95
N ALA A 48 -4.72 -2.82 10.22
CA ALA A 48 -5.27 -4.16 10.34
C ALA A 48 -4.25 -5.23 9.91
N LYS A 49 -3.52 -5.02 8.81
CA LYS A 49 -2.46 -5.95 8.36
C LYS A 49 -1.35 -6.07 9.40
N LYS A 50 -0.88 -4.96 9.97
CA LYS A 50 0.14 -4.97 11.04
C LYS A 50 -0.35 -5.71 12.28
N ALA A 51 -1.59 -5.45 12.70
CA ALA A 51 -2.18 -6.15 13.85
C ALA A 51 -2.31 -7.66 13.62
N VAL A 52 -2.71 -8.08 12.41
CA VAL A 52 -2.76 -9.50 12.03
C VAL A 52 -1.37 -10.11 11.99
N GLU A 53 -0.39 -9.42 11.42
CA GLU A 53 1.00 -9.92 11.33
C GLU A 53 1.64 -10.06 12.72
N GLU A 54 1.43 -9.10 13.62
CA GLU A 54 1.86 -9.19 15.02
C GLU A 54 1.12 -10.30 15.78
N ALA A 55 -0.19 -10.46 15.58
CA ALA A 55 -0.94 -11.56 16.18
C ALA A 55 -0.45 -12.92 15.67
N VAL A 56 -0.19 -13.06 14.36
CA VAL A 56 0.39 -14.27 13.79
C VAL A 56 1.78 -14.52 14.37
N LYS A 57 2.63 -13.50 14.48
CA LYS A 57 3.97 -13.63 15.06
C LYS A 57 3.96 -14.01 16.54
N ASN A 58 3.02 -13.47 17.32
CA ASN A 58 2.90 -13.73 18.76
C ASN A 58 2.22 -15.07 19.06
N VAL A 59 1.36 -15.57 18.17
CA VAL A 59 0.56 -16.79 18.39
C VAL A 59 1.10 -17.99 17.61
N ASN A 60 2.00 -17.80 16.63
CA ASN A 60 2.55 -18.91 15.83
C ASN A 60 3.86 -19.47 16.41
N PRO A 61 3.81 -20.59 17.17
CA PRO A 61 5.01 -21.23 17.71
C PRO A 61 5.92 -21.88 16.64
N PHE A 62 5.52 -21.89 15.37
CA PHE A 62 6.27 -22.49 14.26
C PHE A 62 7.05 -21.47 13.40
N GLN A 63 6.97 -20.17 13.70
CA GLN A 63 7.86 -19.17 13.08
C GLN A 63 9.23 -19.06 13.77
N ALA A 64 9.47 -19.82 14.83
CA ALA A 64 10.81 -20.01 15.34
C ALA A 64 11.63 -20.79 14.29
N THR A 65 12.77 -20.21 13.90
CA THR A 65 13.89 -20.81 13.12
C THR A 65 13.80 -22.31 12.91
N ASN A 66 13.92 -22.75 11.65
CA ASN A 66 13.79 -24.15 11.26
C ASN A 66 14.68 -25.04 12.18
N PRO A 67 14.10 -25.96 12.97
CA PRO A 67 14.86 -26.77 13.93
C PRO A 67 15.88 -27.72 13.26
N LEU A 68 15.81 -27.85 11.94
CA LEU A 68 16.74 -28.63 11.12
C LEU A 68 17.82 -27.78 10.42
N GLU A 69 17.80 -26.45 10.58
CA GLU A 69 18.72 -25.52 9.91
C GLU A 69 20.19 -25.72 10.35
N GLY A 70 20.41 -26.27 11.55
CA GLY A 70 21.73 -26.65 12.07
C GLY A 70 22.06 -28.14 11.97
N VAL A 71 21.16 -28.98 11.43
CA VAL A 71 21.43 -30.42 11.26
C VAL A 71 22.21 -30.63 9.97
N THR A 72 23.52 -30.39 10.05
CA THR A 72 24.43 -30.71 8.95
C THR A 72 24.42 -32.21 8.72
N ALA A 73 23.92 -32.60 7.55
CA ALA A 73 24.15 -33.85 6.81
C ALA A 73 24.48 -35.10 7.66
N ASN A 74 23.53 -36.04 7.69
CA ASN A 74 23.66 -37.45 8.03
C ASN A 74 24.73 -37.79 9.11
N PRO A 75 24.33 -38.10 10.37
CA PRO A 75 25.27 -38.41 11.45
C PRO A 75 26.15 -39.63 11.20
N PHE A 76 25.83 -40.45 10.20
CA PHE A 76 26.62 -41.61 9.77
C PHE A 76 27.77 -41.25 8.80
N GLU A 77 27.86 -40.02 8.29
CA GLU A 77 28.97 -39.57 7.43
C GLU A 77 30.33 -39.71 8.13
N LYS A 78 30.41 -39.34 9.41
CA LYS A 78 31.63 -39.52 10.23
C LYS A 78 31.96 -40.99 10.46
N ALA A 79 30.94 -41.83 10.68
CA ALA A 79 31.11 -43.26 10.88
C ALA A 79 31.58 -43.96 9.59
N LYS A 80 31.10 -43.53 8.43
CA LYS A 80 31.48 -44.07 7.12
C LYS A 80 32.96 -43.84 6.80
N LYS A 81 33.52 -42.69 7.17
CA LYS A 81 34.97 -42.42 7.05
C LYS A 81 35.81 -43.19 8.06
N ALA A 82 35.32 -43.36 9.29
CA ALA A 82 36.08 -44.04 10.35
C ALA A 82 36.10 -45.57 10.20
N LEU A 83 35.04 -46.16 9.63
CA LEU A 83 34.85 -47.62 9.57
C LEU A 83 35.10 -48.23 8.18
N ASN A 84 35.30 -47.42 7.14
CA ASN A 84 35.58 -47.92 5.80
C ASN A 84 37.07 -47.78 5.45
N PRO A 85 37.88 -48.85 5.57
CA PRO A 85 39.30 -48.82 5.22
C PRO A 85 39.58 -48.63 3.71
N PHE A 86 38.53 -48.53 2.88
CA PHE A 86 38.62 -48.28 1.43
C PHE A 86 37.96 -46.97 0.99
N ALA A 87 37.49 -46.14 1.92
CA ALA A 87 37.03 -44.79 1.59
C ALA A 87 38.26 -43.89 1.34
N GLN A 88 38.47 -43.47 0.10
CA GLN A 88 39.52 -42.52 -0.30
C GLN A 88 39.30 -41.13 0.30
#